data_AF-A0A7S2YKN9-F1
#
_entry.id   AF-A0A7S2YKN9-F1
#
_cell.length_a   1.000
_cell.length_b   1.000
_cell.length_c   1.000
_cell.angle_alpha   90.00
_cell.angle_beta   90.00
_cell.angle_gamma   90.00
#
_symmetry.space_group_name_H-M   'P 1'
#
loop_
_entity.id
_entity.type
_entity.pdbx_description
1 polymer ?
#
loop_
_entity_poly.entity_id
_entity_poly.type
_entity_poly.pdbx_seq_one_letter_code
_entity_poly.pdbx_strand_id
1 'polypeptide(L)'
;AGSALQGDYGLLGLLGVIRMTDADRNALALGTDLTMLGLNLGSAEHIYSTFSSPWSSTDSTQPTKDPHYQLPSCYYMQPPALKTGHLSKFQLETLFYIFYALPKDVLQAYSAQELYSREWRYHGELKLWFKRAGPSDGLAASSAASAAGQYLYFDINTWERRLFNGNMNQTMTNGFLPEEDIRVKFSNS
;
A
#
# COMPACT_ATOMS: atom_id res chain seq x y z
N ALA A 1 61.72 -27.50 15.57
CA ALA A 1 60.48 -28.08 15.01
C ALA A 1 59.30 -27.36 15.65
N GLY A 2 58.44 -26.71 14.87
CA GLY A 2 57.31 -25.96 15.40
C GLY A 2 56.26 -26.92 15.96
N SER A 3 56.01 -26.86 17.27
CA SER A 3 54.89 -27.57 17.88
C SER A 3 53.60 -26.97 17.33
N ALA A 4 52.82 -27.76 16.58
CA ALA A 4 51.47 -27.36 16.22
C ALA A 4 50.68 -27.14 17.52
N LEU A 5 50.02 -25.99 17.66
CA LEU A 5 49.18 -25.69 18.81
C LEU A 5 48.11 -26.78 18.92
N GLN A 6 48.31 -27.70 19.86
CA GLN A 6 47.42 -28.82 20.11
C GLN A 6 46.30 -28.31 21.01
N GLY A 7 45.06 -28.40 20.54
CA GLY A 7 43.87 -27.94 21.27
C GLY A 7 42.83 -27.26 20.37
N ASP A 8 41.70 -26.93 20.97
CA ASP A 8 40.49 -26.45 20.29
C ASP A 8 40.58 -25.03 19.71
N TYR A 9 41.65 -24.29 20.05
CA TYR A 9 41.81 -22.86 19.73
C TYR A 9 42.86 -22.60 18.63
N GLY A 10 43.33 -23.65 17.94
CA GLY A 10 44.26 -23.56 16.81
C GLY A 10 43.64 -24.00 15.47
N LEU A 11 44.44 -24.04 14.39
CA LEU A 11 43.98 -24.50 13.06
C LEU A 11 43.44 -25.94 13.06
N LEU A 12 43.91 -26.80 13.98
CA LEU A 12 43.35 -28.14 14.16
C LEU A 12 41.92 -28.10 14.73
N GLY A 13 41.60 -27.12 15.58
CA GLY A 13 40.25 -26.90 16.09
C GLY A 13 39.28 -26.42 15.01
N LEU A 14 39.77 -25.62 14.05
CA LEU A 14 38.99 -25.19 12.87
C LEU A 14 38.56 -26.37 11.99
N LEU A 15 39.33 -27.46 11.99
CA LEU A 15 38.97 -28.67 11.24
C LEU A 15 37.64 -29.28 11.73
N GLY A 16 37.32 -29.15 13.02
CA GLY A 16 36.03 -29.58 13.56
C GLY A 16 34.85 -28.78 12.98
N VAL A 17 35.04 -27.48 12.78
CA VAL A 17 34.06 -26.60 12.14
C VAL A 17 33.88 -26.97 10.66
N ILE A 18 34.98 -27.19 9.94
CA ILE A 18 34.93 -27.59 8.52
C ILE A 18 34.25 -28.94 8.34
N ARG A 19 34.52 -29.88 9.25
CA ARG A 19 33.92 -31.22 9.26
C ARG A 19 32.50 -31.25 9.82
N MET A 20 31.98 -30.09 10.23
CA MET A 20 30.67 -29.94 10.81
C MET A 20 30.41 -30.86 12.01
N THR A 21 31.40 -31.08 12.87
CA THR A 21 31.29 -32.06 13.96
C THR A 21 30.36 -31.62 15.09
N ASP A 22 30.16 -30.31 15.27
CA ASP A 22 29.36 -29.70 16.33
C ASP A 22 28.46 -28.60 15.75
N ALA A 23 27.15 -28.81 15.78
CA ALA A 23 26.17 -27.93 15.13
C ALA A 23 26.21 -26.49 15.68
N ASP A 24 26.36 -26.29 16.98
CA ASP A 24 26.35 -24.96 17.60
C ASP A 24 27.62 -24.19 17.26
N ARG A 25 28.78 -24.88 17.29
CA ARG A 25 30.04 -24.30 16.84
C ARG A 25 30.03 -23.96 15.36
N ASN A 26 29.42 -24.79 14.52
CA ASN A 26 29.31 -24.51 13.09
C ASN A 26 28.41 -23.30 12.84
N ALA A 27 27.29 -23.19 13.55
CA ALA A 27 26.37 -22.06 13.42
C ALA A 27 27.06 -20.74 13.77
N LEU A 28 27.86 -20.71 14.83
CA LEU A 28 28.62 -19.54 15.24
C LEU A 28 29.80 -19.21 14.31
N ALA A 29 30.49 -20.23 13.79
CA ALA A 29 31.70 -20.04 12.99
C ALA A 29 31.42 -19.80 11.49
N LEU A 30 30.38 -20.42 10.93
CA LEU A 30 29.94 -20.20 9.54
C LEU A 30 28.98 -19.01 9.43
N GLY A 31 28.22 -18.74 10.50
CA GLY A 31 27.28 -17.63 10.57
C GLY A 31 25.97 -17.88 9.84
N THR A 32 25.18 -16.82 9.72
CA THR A 32 23.90 -16.80 9.01
C THR A 32 23.89 -15.60 8.08
N ASP A 33 23.27 -15.76 6.91
CA ASP A 33 23.10 -14.66 5.97
C ASP A 33 22.14 -13.61 6.56
N LEU A 34 22.69 -12.45 6.91
CA LEU A 34 21.94 -11.35 7.52
C LEU A 34 20.99 -10.66 6.53
N THR A 35 21.18 -10.84 5.21
CA THR A 35 20.25 -10.29 4.21
C THR A 35 18.90 -11.01 4.23
N MET A 36 18.86 -12.24 4.75
CA MET A 36 17.63 -13.01 4.97
C MET A 36 16.80 -12.51 6.16
N LEU A 37 17.32 -11.57 6.95
CA LEU A 37 16.61 -10.98 8.10
C LEU A 37 15.57 -9.92 7.70
N GLY A 38 15.39 -9.65 6.40
CA GLY A 38 14.39 -8.67 5.93
C GLY A 38 14.78 -7.22 6.20
N LEU A 39 16.05 -6.97 6.53
CA LEU A 39 16.60 -5.63 6.72
C LEU A 39 17.34 -5.19 5.45
N ASN A 40 17.07 -3.98 5.00
CA ASN A 40 17.80 -3.40 3.88
C ASN A 40 19.18 -2.88 4.34
N LEU A 41 20.16 -3.79 4.46
CA LEU A 41 21.54 -3.46 4.85
C LEU A 41 22.32 -2.67 3.79
N GLY A 42 21.78 -2.55 2.57
CA GLY A 42 22.34 -1.72 1.49
C GLY A 42 21.79 -0.30 1.45
N SER A 43 20.88 0.07 2.35
CA SER A 43 20.31 1.41 2.41
C SER A 43 21.35 2.45 2.87
N ALA A 44 21.31 3.64 2.27
CA ALA A 44 22.07 4.79 2.76
C ALA A 44 21.44 5.44 4.01
N GLU A 45 20.19 5.09 4.32
CA GLU A 45 19.44 5.61 5.47
C GLU A 45 19.52 4.69 6.69
N HIS A 46 19.19 5.23 7.87
CA HIS A 46 19.15 4.46 9.10
C HIS A 46 18.03 3.41 9.08
N ILE A 47 18.37 2.16 9.41
CA ILE A 47 17.43 1.03 9.45
C ILE A 47 16.55 0.97 10.71
N TYR A 48 16.80 1.80 11.73
CA TYR A 48 16.02 1.74 12.98
C TYR A 48 14.56 2.17 12.80
N SER A 49 14.26 2.97 11.78
CA SER A 49 12.91 3.41 11.45
C SER A 49 12.05 2.26 10.92
N THR A 50 12.67 1.31 10.22
CA THR A 50 12.03 0.12 9.67
C THR A 50 12.25 -1.14 10.52
N PHE A 51 13.05 -1.04 11.58
CA PHE A 51 13.29 -2.12 12.53
C PHE A 51 12.13 -2.24 13.53
N SER A 52 11.24 -3.20 13.29
CA SER A 52 10.06 -3.41 14.13
C SER A 52 10.39 -4.08 15.47
N SER A 53 11.12 -5.21 15.44
CA SER A 53 11.43 -6.02 16.62
C SER A 53 12.58 -6.99 16.35
N PRO A 54 13.42 -7.34 17.36
CA PRO A 54 14.45 -8.39 17.23
C PRO A 54 13.93 -9.77 16.84
N TRP A 55 12.64 -10.04 17.03
CA TRP A 55 11.98 -11.30 16.66
C TRP A 55 10.93 -11.12 15.56
N SER A 56 10.91 -9.98 14.87
CA SER A 56 10.00 -9.77 13.74
C SER A 56 10.36 -10.77 12.64
N SER A 57 9.44 -11.66 12.29
CA SER A 57 9.63 -12.53 11.13
C SER A 57 9.59 -11.68 9.86
N THR A 58 10.33 -12.08 8.82
CA THR A 58 10.44 -11.41 7.51
C THR A 58 9.09 -11.14 6.82
N ASP A 59 8.04 -11.82 7.26
CA ASP A 59 6.66 -11.73 6.75
C ASP A 59 5.77 -10.76 7.55
N SER A 60 6.33 -10.03 8.53
CA SER A 60 5.59 -8.97 9.21
C SER A 60 5.43 -7.78 8.28
N THR A 61 4.43 -7.84 7.41
CA THR A 61 3.85 -6.72 6.64
C THR A 61 3.19 -5.66 7.53
N GLN A 62 3.29 -5.81 8.85
CA GLN A 62 2.76 -4.87 9.82
C GLN A 62 3.63 -3.61 9.82
N PRO A 63 3.05 -2.43 9.55
CA PRO A 63 3.77 -1.17 9.64
C PRO A 63 4.48 -1.10 10.99
N THR A 64 5.78 -0.83 10.93
CA THR A 64 6.60 -0.43 12.08
C THR A 64 5.83 0.58 12.91
N LYS A 65 5.87 0.43 14.25
CA LYS A 65 5.33 1.41 15.21
C LYS A 65 5.53 2.82 14.66
N ASP A 66 4.44 3.59 14.62
CA ASP A 66 4.47 4.98 14.15
C ASP A 66 5.73 5.67 14.71
N PRO A 67 6.54 6.32 13.86
CA PRO A 67 7.76 6.97 14.32
C PRO A 67 7.42 7.90 15.48
N HIS A 68 8.25 7.93 16.52
CA HIS A 68 7.99 8.82 17.65
C HIS A 68 8.08 10.28 17.17
N TYR A 69 6.94 10.92 16.96
CA TYR A 69 6.85 12.34 16.62
C TYR A 69 6.22 13.11 17.78
N GLN A 70 6.71 14.33 18.03
CA GLN A 70 6.09 15.28 18.93
C GLN A 70 5.39 16.35 18.10
N LEU A 71 4.05 16.30 18.05
CA LEU A 71 3.26 17.35 17.44
C LEU A 71 3.33 18.62 18.31
N PRO A 72 3.61 19.79 17.73
CA PRO A 72 3.46 21.06 18.44
C PRO A 72 2.02 21.24 18.96
N SER A 73 1.85 21.92 20.10
CA SER A 73 0.53 22.08 20.75
C SER A 73 -0.52 22.72 19.83
N CYS A 74 -0.12 23.55 18.86
CA CYS A 74 -1.01 24.19 17.89
C CYS A 74 -1.68 23.23 16.90
N TYR A 75 -1.21 21.98 16.75
CA TYR A 75 -1.88 20.98 15.92
C TYR A 75 -3.00 20.23 16.66
N TYR A 76 -3.08 20.33 18.00
CA TYR A 76 -4.15 19.71 18.81
C TYR A 76 -5.42 20.56 18.85
N MET A 77 -5.72 21.29 17.78
CA MET A 77 -7.00 22.00 17.68
C MET A 77 -8.08 20.99 17.33
N GLN A 78 -9.25 21.10 17.97
CA GLN A 78 -10.38 20.27 17.60
C GLN A 78 -10.91 20.71 16.23
N PRO A 79 -10.81 19.87 15.18
CA PRO A 79 -11.35 20.23 13.88
C PRO A 79 -12.89 20.32 13.97
N PRO A 80 -13.52 21.24 13.23
CA PRO A 80 -14.97 21.26 13.10
C PRO A 80 -15.50 19.91 12.60
N ALA A 81 -16.64 19.47 13.15
CA ALA A 81 -17.26 18.23 12.73
C ALA A 81 -17.53 18.23 11.21
N LEU A 82 -17.07 17.18 10.53
CA LEU A 82 -17.26 17.02 9.10
C LEU A 82 -18.75 16.76 8.81
N LYS A 83 -19.42 17.69 8.14
CA LYS A 83 -20.77 17.50 7.65
C LYS A 83 -20.74 16.82 6.29
N THR A 84 -21.64 15.87 6.06
CA THR A 84 -21.74 15.12 4.80
C THR A 84 -21.94 16.02 3.58
N GLY A 85 -22.68 17.12 3.73
CA GLY A 85 -22.86 18.11 2.67
C GLY A 85 -21.56 18.81 2.22
N HIS A 86 -20.48 18.76 3.00
CA HIS A 86 -19.19 19.33 2.62
C HIS A 86 -18.40 18.44 1.64
N LEU A 87 -18.73 17.15 1.48
CA LEU A 87 -17.98 16.27 0.56
C LEU A 87 -18.07 16.76 -0.90
N SER A 88 -19.18 17.40 -1.26
CA SER A 88 -19.34 18.08 -2.56
C SER A 88 -18.25 19.12 -2.88
N LYS A 89 -17.60 19.70 -1.85
CA LYS A 89 -16.53 20.70 -1.98
C LYS A 89 -15.13 20.09 -2.06
N PHE A 90 -14.99 18.80 -1.79
CA PHE A 90 -13.70 18.13 -1.79
C PHE A 90 -13.22 17.80 -3.19
N GLN A 91 -11.90 17.76 -3.36
CA GLN A 91 -11.25 17.29 -4.57
C GLN A 91 -11.42 15.77 -4.72
N LEU A 92 -11.21 15.25 -5.94
CA LEU A 92 -11.40 13.83 -6.23
C LEU A 92 -10.45 12.97 -5.39
N GLU A 93 -9.20 13.40 -5.27
CA GLU A 93 -8.13 12.76 -4.50
C GLU A 93 -8.53 12.59 -3.04
N THR A 94 -9.15 13.61 -2.43
CA THR A 94 -9.67 13.52 -1.06
C THR A 94 -10.84 12.54 -0.95
N LEU A 95 -11.74 12.49 -1.94
CA LEU A 95 -12.84 11.53 -1.94
C LEU A 95 -12.34 10.09 -2.08
N PHE A 96 -11.35 9.85 -2.94
CA PHE A 96 -10.68 8.55 -3.06
C PHE A 96 -9.97 8.18 -1.75
N TYR A 97 -9.29 9.13 -1.11
CA TYR A 97 -8.67 8.92 0.20
C TYR A 97 -9.71 8.45 1.23
N ILE A 98 -10.81 9.20 1.39
CA ILE A 98 -11.89 8.84 2.31
C ILE A 98 -12.43 7.43 2.01
N PHE A 99 -12.64 7.11 0.73
CA PHE A 99 -13.17 5.82 0.32
C PHE A 99 -12.26 4.64 0.68
N TYR A 100 -10.95 4.76 0.46
CA TYR A 100 -10.00 3.67 0.72
C TYR A 100 -9.48 3.63 2.17
N ALA A 101 -9.41 4.79 2.85
CA ALA A 101 -8.88 4.90 4.21
C ALA A 101 -9.90 4.55 5.30
N LEU A 102 -11.20 4.71 5.02
CA LEU A 102 -12.28 4.52 6.00
C LEU A 102 -13.24 3.39 5.62
N PRO A 103 -12.78 2.13 5.53
CA PRO A 103 -13.66 1.02 5.17
C PRO A 103 -14.75 0.80 6.22
N LYS A 104 -15.98 0.54 5.78
CA LYS A 104 -17.17 0.33 6.62
C LYS A 104 -17.59 1.58 7.42
N ASP A 105 -17.06 2.75 7.09
CA ASP A 105 -17.50 4.02 7.65
C ASP A 105 -18.64 4.61 6.80
N VAL A 106 -19.52 5.37 7.42
CA VAL A 106 -20.59 6.13 6.74
C VAL A 106 -19.99 7.10 5.71
N LEU A 107 -18.82 7.69 5.99
CA LEU A 107 -18.11 8.58 5.07
C LEU A 107 -17.66 7.89 3.79
N GLN A 108 -17.40 6.58 3.81
CA GLN A 108 -17.09 5.81 2.59
C GLN A 108 -18.29 5.77 1.64
N ALA A 109 -19.49 5.61 2.17
CA ALA A 109 -20.70 5.59 1.35
C ALA A 109 -21.00 6.98 0.77
N TYR A 110 -20.84 8.05 1.57
CA TYR A 110 -20.99 9.42 1.08
C TYR A 110 -19.93 9.80 0.05
N SER A 111 -18.66 9.40 0.22
CA SER A 111 -17.62 9.67 -0.78
C SER A 111 -17.90 8.91 -2.07
N ALA A 112 -18.35 7.66 -1.99
CA ALA A 112 -18.77 6.89 -3.15
C ALA A 112 -19.94 7.56 -3.89
N GLN A 113 -20.94 8.06 -3.17
CA GLN A 113 -22.07 8.78 -3.78
C GLN A 113 -21.61 10.05 -4.52
N GLU A 114 -20.72 10.84 -3.91
CA GLU A 114 -20.14 12.03 -4.56
C GLU A 114 -19.23 11.69 -5.74
N LEU A 115 -18.56 10.53 -5.73
CA LEU A 115 -17.81 10.05 -6.90
C LEU A 115 -18.77 9.66 -8.03
N TYR A 116 -19.89 9.00 -7.72
CA TYR A 116 -20.92 8.64 -8.70
C TYR A 116 -21.56 9.88 -9.35
N SER A 117 -21.82 10.94 -8.57
CA SER A 117 -22.34 12.22 -9.11
C SER A 117 -21.34 12.90 -10.05
N ARG A 118 -20.05 12.60 -9.92
CA ARG A 118 -18.95 13.08 -10.77
C ARG A 118 -18.56 12.12 -11.90
N GLU A 119 -19.46 11.18 -12.22
CA GLU A 119 -19.33 10.20 -13.31
C GLU A 119 -18.26 9.13 -13.08
N TRP A 120 -17.77 8.98 -11.85
CA TRP A 120 -16.93 7.84 -11.49
C TRP A 120 -17.78 6.62 -11.17
N ARG A 121 -17.29 5.44 -11.51
CA ARG A 121 -17.95 4.15 -11.29
C ARG A 121 -16.97 3.20 -10.63
N TYR A 122 -17.42 2.50 -9.60
CA TYR A 122 -16.59 1.58 -8.85
C TYR A 122 -16.70 0.16 -9.42
N HIS A 123 -15.57 -0.48 -9.68
CA HIS A 123 -15.52 -1.87 -10.12
C HIS A 123 -15.31 -2.78 -8.91
N GLY A 124 -16.28 -3.64 -8.59
CA GLY A 124 -16.28 -4.44 -7.36
C GLY A 124 -15.11 -5.42 -7.24
N GLU A 125 -14.78 -6.11 -8.34
CA GLU A 125 -13.69 -7.10 -8.35
C GLU A 125 -12.30 -6.46 -8.34
N LEU A 126 -12.06 -5.49 -9.23
CA LEU A 126 -10.79 -4.77 -9.32
C LEU A 126 -10.54 -3.83 -8.15
N LYS A 127 -11.60 -3.44 -7.46
CA LYS A 127 -11.60 -2.45 -6.38
C LYS A 127 -11.01 -1.11 -6.80
N LEU A 128 -11.30 -0.71 -8.04
CA LEU A 128 -10.81 0.53 -8.65
C LEU A 128 -11.97 1.40 -9.13
N TRP A 129 -11.73 2.71 -9.17
CA TRP A 129 -12.64 3.71 -9.69
C TRP A 129 -12.31 4.03 -11.14
N PHE A 130 -13.32 4.03 -12.00
CA PHE A 130 -13.21 4.32 -13.43
C PHE A 130 -14.10 5.49 -13.83
N LYS A 131 -13.65 6.25 -14.82
CA LYS A 131 -14.44 7.30 -15.47
C LYS A 131 -14.24 7.22 -16.97
N ARG A 132 -15.27 7.46 -17.77
CA ARG A 132 -15.13 7.54 -19.22
C ARG A 132 -14.30 8.79 -19.58
N ALA A 133 -13.24 8.61 -20.36
CA ALA A 133 -12.37 9.71 -20.76
C ALA A 133 -13.14 10.69 -21.66
N GLY A 134 -13.13 11.97 -21.28
CA GLY A 134 -13.74 13.04 -22.06
C GLY A 134 -12.73 14.12 -22.49
N PRO A 135 -13.16 15.07 -23.33
CA PRO A 135 -12.34 16.23 -23.71
C PRO A 135 -11.88 17.07 -22.50
N SER A 136 -12.69 17.08 -21.44
CA SER A 136 -12.39 17.75 -20.16
C SER A 136 -11.21 17.15 -19.41
N ASP A 137 -10.82 15.91 -19.72
CA ASP A 137 -9.73 15.19 -19.06
C ASP A 137 -8.39 15.34 -19.81
N GLY A 138 -8.30 16.28 -20.76
CA GLY A 138 -7.09 16.58 -21.51
C GLY A 138 -6.85 15.68 -22.73
N LEU A 139 -7.83 14.83 -23.09
CA LEU A 139 -7.76 14.03 -24.31
C LEU A 139 -8.29 14.82 -25.51
N ALA A 140 -7.52 14.86 -26.59
CA ALA A 140 -7.89 15.55 -27.82
C ALA A 140 -9.17 14.95 -28.43
N ALA A 141 -10.18 15.80 -28.63
CA ALA A 141 -11.49 15.44 -29.19
C ALA A 141 -11.41 14.75 -30.57
N SER A 142 -10.31 14.97 -31.32
CA SER A 142 -10.08 14.52 -32.70
C SER A 142 -9.35 13.17 -32.84
N SER A 143 -8.96 12.52 -31.75
CA SER A 143 -8.38 11.17 -31.84
C SER A 143 -9.48 10.14 -32.11
N ALA A 144 -9.27 9.16 -33.00
CA ALA A 144 -10.19 8.02 -33.18
C ALA A 144 -10.49 7.26 -31.86
N ALA A 145 -9.67 7.50 -30.84
CA ALA A 145 -9.82 7.13 -29.45
C ALA A 145 -10.99 7.80 -28.69
N SER A 146 -11.42 9.01 -29.05
CA SER A 146 -12.61 9.63 -28.45
C SER A 146 -13.91 8.92 -28.85
N ALA A 147 -13.91 8.30 -30.03
CA ALA A 147 -15.00 7.44 -30.53
C ALA A 147 -14.95 6.02 -29.91
N ALA A 148 -13.75 5.48 -29.67
CA ALA A 148 -13.52 4.18 -29.03
C ALA A 148 -13.37 4.34 -27.51
N GLY A 149 -14.49 4.57 -26.82
CA GLY A 149 -14.65 4.76 -25.37
C GLY A 149 -13.45 4.40 -24.48
N GLN A 150 -12.45 5.29 -24.41
CA GLN A 150 -11.35 5.15 -23.46
C GLN A 150 -11.85 5.44 -22.05
N TYR A 151 -11.22 4.79 -21.07
CA TYR A 151 -11.50 5.01 -19.67
C TYR A 151 -10.25 5.51 -18.96
N LEU A 152 -10.49 6.28 -17.91
CA LEU A 152 -9.52 6.68 -16.92
C LEU A 152 -9.80 5.84 -15.68
N TYR A 153 -8.76 5.53 -14.91
CA TYR A 153 -8.91 4.98 -13.58
C TYR A 153 -8.03 5.73 -12.59
N PHE A 154 -8.36 5.62 -11.30
CA PHE A 154 -7.52 6.14 -10.23
C PHE A 154 -6.58 5.04 -9.72
N ASP A 155 -5.28 5.22 -9.94
CA ASP A 155 -4.23 4.29 -9.48
C ASP A 155 -3.90 4.58 -8.02
N ILE A 156 -4.25 3.65 -7.12
CA ILE A 156 -4.04 3.78 -5.69
C ILE A 156 -2.56 3.68 -5.28
N ASN A 157 -1.70 3.13 -6.13
CA ASN A 157 -0.28 2.94 -5.80
C ASN A 157 0.53 4.21 -6.10
N THR A 158 0.20 4.89 -7.20
CA THR A 158 0.85 6.15 -7.59
C THR A 158 0.05 7.38 -7.16
N TRP A 159 -1.19 7.20 -6.71
CA TRP A 159 -2.13 8.26 -6.31
C TRP A 159 -2.47 9.24 -7.45
N GLU A 160 -2.62 8.71 -8.67
CA GLU A 160 -2.84 9.51 -9.88
C GLU A 160 -3.97 8.97 -10.77
N ARG A 161 -4.55 9.84 -11.59
CA ARG A 161 -5.49 9.45 -12.65
C ARG A 161 -4.71 9.00 -13.88
N ARG A 162 -4.98 7.78 -14.36
CA ARG A 162 -4.26 7.18 -15.50
C ARG A 162 -5.24 6.70 -16.56
N LEU A 163 -4.78 6.69 -17.80
CA LEU A 163 -5.52 6.05 -18.88
C LEU A 163 -5.55 4.54 -18.65
N PHE A 164 -6.71 3.96 -18.88
CA PHE A 164 -6.89 2.53 -18.87
C PHE A 164 -6.65 1.99 -20.29
N ASN A 165 -5.52 1.32 -20.46
CA ASN A 165 -5.12 0.72 -21.74
C ASN A 165 -5.73 -0.67 -21.98
N GLY A 166 -6.50 -1.20 -21.02
CA GLY A 166 -7.16 -2.50 -21.15
C GLY A 166 -8.40 -2.41 -22.05
N ASN A 167 -8.83 -3.56 -22.58
CA ASN A 167 -10.04 -3.63 -23.40
C ASN A 167 -11.28 -3.54 -22.48
N MET A 168 -12.04 -2.45 -22.60
CA MET A 168 -13.30 -2.31 -21.87
C MET A 168 -14.40 -3.11 -22.59
N ASN A 169 -14.48 -4.41 -22.30
CA ASN A 169 -15.49 -5.30 -22.82
C ASN A 169 -16.75 -5.33 -21.94
N GLN A 170 -17.85 -5.92 -22.42
CA GLN A 170 -19.11 -6.02 -21.67
C GLN A 170 -18.95 -6.70 -20.30
N THR A 171 -18.03 -7.68 -20.20
CA THR A 171 -17.77 -8.36 -18.92
C THR A 171 -17.13 -7.41 -17.90
N MET A 172 -16.22 -6.53 -18.32
CA MET A 172 -15.61 -5.53 -17.45
C MET A 172 -16.64 -4.49 -17.00
N THR A 173 -17.55 -4.08 -17.89
CA THR A 173 -18.61 -3.14 -17.52
C THR A 173 -19.65 -3.73 -16.58
N ASN A 174 -19.83 -5.05 -16.59
CA ASN A 174 -20.72 -5.75 -15.64
C ASN A 174 -20.17 -5.77 -14.21
N GLY A 175 -18.85 -5.57 -14.04
CA GLY A 175 -18.23 -5.46 -12.72
C GLY A 175 -18.46 -4.11 -12.02
N PHE A 176 -19.06 -3.14 -12.72
CA PHE A 176 -19.41 -1.85 -12.12
C PHE A 176 -20.63 -1.99 -11.21
N LEU A 177 -20.50 -1.46 -9.99
CA LEU A 177 -21.62 -1.41 -9.06
C LEU A 177 -22.70 -0.46 -9.60
N PRO A 178 -23.98 -0.88 -9.60
CA PRO A 178 -25.07 -0.01 -9.98
C PRO A 178 -25.22 1.13 -8.96
N GLU A 179 -25.75 2.25 -9.41
CA GLU A 179 -25.91 3.44 -8.55
C GLU A 179 -26.83 3.17 -7.34
N GLU A 180 -27.79 2.24 -7.47
CA GLU A 180 -28.70 1.84 -6.40
C GLU A 180 -28.01 1.20 -5.19
N ASP A 181 -26.87 0.54 -5.41
CA ASP A 181 -26.08 -0.12 -4.37
C ASP A 181 -25.17 0.87 -3.63
N ILE A 182 -24.94 2.05 -4.20
CA ILE A 182 -24.10 3.11 -3.62
C ILE A 182 -24.93 4.12 -2.81
N ARG A 183 -26.22 4.27 -3.14
CA ARG A 183 -27.09 5.25 -2.46
C ARG A 183 -27.23 4.90 -0.98
N VAL A 184 -26.89 5.87 -0.12
CA VAL A 184 -27.12 5.77 1.32
C VAL A 184 -28.62 5.69 1.58
N LYS A 185 -29.11 4.51 1.98
CA LYS A 185 -30.50 4.28 2.36
C LYS A 185 -30.69 4.73 3.80
N PHE A 186 -31.47 5.79 4.02
CA PHE A 186 -31.90 6.13 5.36
C PHE A 186 -32.96 5.11 5.79
N SER A 187 -32.66 4.32 6.83
CA SER A 187 -33.69 3.58 7.53
C SER A 187 -34.51 4.60 8.34
N ASN A 188 -35.63 5.04 7.79
CA ASN A 188 -36.61 5.76 8.60
C ASN A 188 -37.07 4.80 9.71
N SER A 189 -36.64 5.08 10.94
CA SER A 189 -37.22 4.49 12.15
C SER A 189 -38.41 5.33 12.59
#